data_AF-A0A955UEY7-F1
#
_entry.id   AF-A0A955UEY7-F1
#
_cell.length_a   1.000
_cell.length_b   1.000
_cell.length_c   1.000
_cell.angle_alpha   90.00
_cell.angle_beta   90.00
_cell.angle_gamma   90.00
#
_symmetry.space_group_name_H-M   'P 1'
#
loop_
_entity.id
_entity.type
_entity.pdbx_description
1 polymer ?
#
loop_
_entity_poly.entity_id
_entity_poly.type
_entity_poly.pdbx_seq_one_letter_code
_entity_poly.pdbx_strand_id
1 'polypeptide(L)'
;MPVYTGPFSSDFCHALRRAPAQVSGPTGPMTVVMAGIVALFIDNPGLALMAVILGGGFQILLGLSRVGQFIALVPYPVVSGFMSGIGCIIIILQLGPLVGHATSPEGVMATLKAIPGFYGEPVWDAALTSGFVLFIVYFTPSRIAKVRCCLLFY
;
A
#
# COMPACT_ATOMS: atom_id res chain seq x y z
N MET A 1 -5.50 11.56 0.64
CA MET A 1 -5.94 11.22 -0.74
C MET A 1 -6.28 9.75 -1.01
N PRO A 2 -5.89 8.70 -0.24
CA PRO A 2 -6.28 7.32 -0.59
C PRO A 2 -7.74 6.95 -0.27
N VAL A 3 -8.46 7.78 0.50
CA VAL A 3 -9.83 7.48 0.97
C VAL A 3 -10.87 7.56 -0.16
N TYR A 4 -10.67 8.43 -1.15
CA TYR A 4 -11.60 8.58 -2.29
C TYR A 4 -11.28 7.63 -3.46
N THR A 5 -10.05 7.17 -3.60
CA THR A 5 -9.66 6.31 -4.74
C THR A 5 -10.16 4.86 -4.58
N GLY A 6 -10.25 4.37 -3.34
CA GLY A 6 -10.72 3.01 -3.04
C GLY A 6 -12.10 2.71 -3.63
N PRO A 7 -13.18 3.41 -3.21
CA PRO A 7 -14.54 3.16 -3.67
C PRO A 7 -14.71 3.34 -5.20
N PHE A 8 -14.12 4.40 -5.75
CA PHE A 8 -14.21 4.67 -7.19
C PHE A 8 -13.54 3.58 -8.04
N SER A 9 -12.37 3.09 -7.60
CA SER A 9 -11.64 2.03 -8.31
C SER A 9 -12.34 0.68 -8.24
N SER A 10 -13.00 0.35 -7.13
CA SER A 10 -13.79 -0.88 -7.01
C SER A 10 -15.02 -0.84 -7.89
N ASP A 11 -15.77 0.26 -7.87
CA ASP A 11 -17.01 0.41 -8.65
C ASP A 11 -16.74 0.36 -10.15
N PHE A 12 -15.68 1.04 -10.61
CA PHE A 12 -15.23 0.97 -12.00
C PHE A 12 -14.77 -0.44 -12.41
N CYS A 13 -14.07 -1.14 -11.52
CA CYS A 13 -13.63 -2.51 -11.79
C CYS A 13 -14.82 -3.48 -11.86
N HIS A 14 -15.81 -3.35 -10.98
CA HIS A 14 -17.05 -4.15 -10.99
C HIS A 14 -17.87 -3.92 -12.27
N ALA A 15 -17.96 -2.68 -12.75
CA ALA A 15 -18.66 -2.36 -14.00
C ALA A 15 -18.02 -3.00 -15.24
N LEU A 16 -16.72 -3.31 -15.20
CA LEU A 16 -15.94 -3.78 -16.35
C LEU A 16 -15.56 -5.28 -16.31
N ARG A 17 -15.89 -6.02 -15.23
CA ARG A 17 -15.31 -7.36 -14.98
C ARG A 17 -16.15 -8.57 -15.42
N ARG A 18 -15.42 -9.60 -15.89
CA ARG A 18 -15.83 -11.01 -16.10
C ARG A 18 -15.43 -11.97 -14.96
N ALA A 19 -14.75 -11.51 -13.91
CA ALA A 19 -14.24 -12.37 -12.84
C ALA A 19 -14.83 -11.94 -11.48
N PRO A 20 -15.73 -12.75 -10.87
CA PRO A 20 -16.64 -12.33 -9.81
C PRO A 20 -15.98 -12.08 -8.44
N ALA A 21 -14.69 -12.37 -8.29
CA ALA A 21 -14.06 -12.51 -6.98
C ALA A 21 -12.89 -11.54 -6.68
N GLN A 22 -12.65 -10.53 -7.51
CA GLN A 22 -11.51 -9.61 -7.28
C GLN A 22 -11.97 -8.28 -6.66
N VAL A 23 -11.51 -8.02 -5.44
CA VAL A 23 -11.59 -6.70 -4.80
C VAL A 23 -10.41 -5.86 -5.28
N SER A 24 -10.69 -4.71 -5.90
CA SER A 24 -9.68 -3.77 -6.37
C SER A 24 -9.58 -2.60 -5.41
N GLY A 25 -8.38 -2.36 -4.89
CA GLY A 25 -8.06 -1.22 -4.04
C GLY A 25 -6.60 -0.79 -4.26
N PRO A 26 -6.20 0.38 -3.73
CA PRO A 26 -4.83 0.84 -3.82
C PRO A 26 -3.90 -0.16 -3.12
N THR A 27 -3.08 -0.86 -3.89
CA THR A 27 -2.14 -1.86 -3.36
C THR A 27 -0.96 -1.16 -2.69
N GLY A 28 -0.37 -1.80 -1.67
CA GLY A 28 0.83 -1.27 -0.99
C GLY A 28 1.90 -0.72 -1.94
N PRO A 29 2.33 -1.46 -2.98
CA PRO A 29 3.28 -0.96 -3.98
C PRO A 29 2.81 0.32 -4.69
N MET A 30 1.54 0.36 -5.11
CA MET A 30 0.97 1.54 -5.78
C MET A 30 0.96 2.74 -4.83
N THR A 31 0.62 2.55 -3.56
CA THR A 31 0.60 3.66 -2.58
C THR A 31 1.97 4.25 -2.33
N VAL A 32 3.02 3.42 -2.28
CA VAL A 32 4.39 3.89 -2.08
C VAL A 32 4.87 4.71 -3.28
N VAL A 33 4.62 4.21 -4.50
CA VAL A 33 4.97 4.95 -5.73
C VAL A 33 4.21 6.27 -5.81
N MET A 34 2.91 6.26 -5.50
CA MET A 34 2.10 7.48 -5.50
C MET A 34 2.55 8.49 -4.44
N ALA A 35 2.93 8.04 -3.24
CA ALA A 35 3.51 8.91 -2.23
C ALA A 35 4.79 9.58 -2.72
N GLY A 36 5.65 8.84 -3.43
CA GLY A 36 6.85 9.39 -4.06
C GLY A 36 6.53 10.44 -5.14
N ILE A 37 5.57 10.16 -6.03
CA ILE A 37 5.14 11.13 -7.05
C ILE A 37 4.58 12.40 -6.41
N VAL A 38 3.75 12.28 -5.37
CA VAL A 38 3.21 13.44 -4.67
C VAL A 38 4.30 14.24 -3.95
N ALA A 39 5.31 13.57 -3.37
CA ALA A 39 6.45 14.24 -2.76
C ALA A 39 7.32 15.02 -3.77
N LEU A 40 7.35 14.59 -5.04
CA LEU A 40 8.05 15.31 -6.11
C LEU A 40 7.27 16.51 -6.66
N PHE A 41 5.93 16.50 -6.55
CA PHE A 41 5.05 17.53 -7.11
C PHE A 41 4.14 18.16 -6.04
N ILE A 42 4.72 18.52 -4.88
CA ILE A 42 3.99 19.12 -3.75
C ILE A 42 3.30 20.42 -4.16
N ASP A 43 3.98 21.25 -4.97
CA ASP A 43 3.46 22.56 -5.40
C ASP A 43 2.34 22.46 -6.44
N ASN A 44 2.21 21.33 -7.12
CA ASN A 44 1.29 21.14 -8.24
C ASN A 44 0.61 19.76 -8.20
N PRO A 45 -0.39 19.55 -7.32
CA PRO A 45 -1.08 18.28 -7.19
C PRO A 45 -1.80 17.85 -8.48
N GLY A 46 -2.09 18.80 -9.39
CA GLY A 46 -2.65 18.51 -10.71
C GLY A 46 -1.74 17.63 -11.57
N LEU A 47 -0.41 17.80 -11.49
CA LEU A 47 0.56 16.99 -12.25
C LEU A 47 0.59 15.54 -11.77
N ALA A 48 0.51 15.33 -10.45
CA ALA A 48 0.42 13.99 -9.87
C ALA A 48 -0.84 13.25 -10.34
N LEU A 49 -1.99 13.95 -10.41
CA LEU A 49 -3.23 13.39 -10.94
C LEU A 49 -3.16 13.10 -12.44
N MET A 50 -2.51 13.96 -13.24
CA MET A 50 -2.31 13.70 -14.66
C MET A 50 -1.46 12.45 -14.89
N ALA A 51 -0.42 12.22 -14.08
CA ALA A 51 0.38 11.00 -14.14
C ALA A 51 -0.46 9.73 -13.88
N VAL A 52 -1.42 9.79 -12.94
CA VAL A 52 -2.36 8.68 -12.66
C VAL A 52 -3.29 8.42 -13.85
N ILE A 53 -3.88 9.48 -14.42
CA ILE A 53 -4.79 9.37 -15.58
C ILE A 53 -4.04 8.80 -16.78
N LEU A 54 -2.84 9.30 -17.04
CA LEU A 54 -1.99 8.84 -18.14
C LEU A 54 -1.52 7.39 -17.93
N GLY A 55 -1.15 7.02 -16.71
CA GLY A 55 -0.87 5.62 -16.34
C GLY A 55 -2.06 4.69 -16.56
N GLY A 56 -3.27 5.12 -16.18
CA GLY A 56 -4.51 4.39 -16.46
C GLY A 56 -4.78 4.23 -17.96
N GLY A 57 -4.53 5.29 -18.74
CA GLY A 57 -4.61 5.24 -20.21
C GLY A 57 -3.64 4.21 -20.82
N PHE A 58 -2.39 4.20 -20.38
CA PHE A 58 -1.42 3.18 -20.79
C PHE A 58 -1.88 1.77 -20.41
N GLN A 59 -2.45 1.60 -19.22
CA GLN A 59 -2.95 0.29 -18.77
C GLN A 59 -4.12 -0.22 -19.64
N ILE A 60 -5.01 0.67 -20.10
CA ILE A 60 -6.08 0.33 -21.06
C ILE A 60 -5.50 -0.06 -22.41
N LEU A 61 -4.53 0.71 -22.94
CA LEU A 61 -3.86 0.42 -24.21
C LEU A 61 -3.10 -0.93 -24.17
N LEU A 62 -2.43 -1.23 -23.06
CA LEU A 62 -1.76 -2.51 -22.84
C LEU A 62 -2.75 -3.68 -22.68
N GLY A 63 -3.93 -3.42 -22.11
CA GLY A 63 -5.03 -4.38 -22.03
C GLY A 63 -5.60 -4.72 -23.41
N LEU A 64 -5.80 -3.72 -24.27
CA LEU A 64 -6.31 -3.90 -25.63
C LEU A 64 -5.31 -4.62 -26.55
N SER A 65 -4.02 -4.31 -26.42
CA SER A 65 -2.94 -4.95 -27.18
C SER A 65 -2.60 -6.38 -26.71
N ARG A 66 -3.32 -6.91 -25.69
CA ARG A 66 -3.12 -8.24 -25.09
C ARG A 66 -1.70 -8.51 -24.56
N VAL A 67 -0.91 -7.45 -24.37
CA VAL A 67 0.45 -7.53 -23.83
C VAL A 67 0.45 -8.06 -22.39
N GLY A 68 -0.70 -8.01 -21.70
CA GLY A 68 -0.88 -8.64 -20.39
C GLY A 68 -0.55 -10.15 -20.34
N GLN A 69 -0.57 -10.85 -21.48
CA GLN A 69 -0.14 -12.25 -21.55
C GLN A 69 1.36 -12.42 -21.25
N PHE A 70 2.19 -11.41 -21.53
CA PHE A 70 3.62 -11.44 -21.24
C PHE A 70 3.94 -11.30 -19.75
N ILE A 71 3.01 -10.75 -18.95
CA ILE A 71 3.18 -10.65 -17.49
C ILE A 71 3.23 -12.05 -16.85
N ALA A 72 2.57 -13.04 -17.45
CA ALA A 72 2.61 -14.42 -16.99
C ALA A 72 3.98 -15.10 -17.17
N LEU A 73 4.89 -14.51 -17.95
CA LEU A 73 6.25 -15.03 -18.17
C LEU A 73 7.23 -14.56 -17.09
N VAL A 74 6.83 -13.66 -16.20
CA VAL A 74 7.69 -13.18 -15.13
C VAL A 74 7.93 -14.33 -14.14
N PRO A 75 9.20 -14.70 -13.89
CA PRO A 75 9.51 -15.85 -13.05
C PRO A 75 9.14 -15.57 -11.59
N TYR A 76 8.65 -16.61 -10.89
CA TYR A 76 8.22 -16.53 -9.49
C TYR A 76 9.23 -15.83 -8.56
N PRO A 77 10.55 -16.09 -8.64
CA PRO A 77 11.55 -15.43 -7.78
C PRO A 77 11.53 -13.90 -7.83
N VAL A 78 11.19 -13.31 -8.99
CA VAL A 78 11.15 -11.85 -9.14
C VAL A 78 9.92 -11.28 -8.45
N VAL A 79 8.77 -11.92 -8.62
CA VAL A 79 7.51 -11.47 -8.00
C VAL A 79 7.59 -11.60 -6.48
N SER A 80 8.06 -12.74 -5.98
CA SER A 80 8.22 -12.95 -4.53
C SER A 80 9.28 -12.03 -3.92
N GLY A 81 10.41 -11.80 -4.64
CA GLY A 81 11.47 -10.89 -4.20
C GLY A 81 10.99 -9.44 -4.12
N PHE A 82 10.25 -8.96 -5.13
CA PHE A 82 9.67 -7.61 -5.12
C PHE A 82 8.65 -7.44 -3.98
N MET A 83 7.77 -8.42 -3.77
CA MET A 83 6.79 -8.40 -2.67
C MET A 83 7.48 -8.37 -1.30
N SER A 84 8.52 -9.19 -1.09
CA SER A 84 9.29 -9.19 0.15
C SER A 84 10.03 -7.86 0.36
N GLY A 85 10.61 -7.28 -0.69
CA GLY A 85 11.30 -6.00 -0.63
C GLY A 85 10.38 -4.86 -0.19
N ILE A 86 9.16 -4.81 -0.74
CA ILE A 86 8.16 -3.82 -0.34
C ILE A 86 7.68 -4.06 1.09
N GLY A 87 7.53 -5.32 1.51
CA GLY A 87 7.26 -5.65 2.91
C GLY A 87 8.30 -5.06 3.86
N CYS A 88 9.58 -5.23 3.54
CA CYS A 88 10.68 -4.65 4.33
C CYS A 88 10.62 -3.11 4.37
N ILE A 89 10.35 -2.45 3.23
CA ILE A 89 10.21 -0.98 3.16
C ILE A 89 9.07 -0.50 4.07
N ILE A 90 7.91 -1.16 4.01
CA ILE A 90 6.75 -0.80 4.84
C ILE A 90 7.08 -0.99 6.32
N ILE A 91 7.71 -2.09 6.71
CA ILE A 91 8.11 -2.34 8.11
C ILE A 91 9.02 -1.21 8.61
N ILE A 92 10.04 -0.84 7.83
CA ILE A 92 10.98 0.22 8.20
C ILE A 92 10.26 1.57 8.38
N LEU A 93 9.37 1.93 7.45
CA LEU A 93 8.63 3.19 7.52
C LEU A 93 7.66 3.23 8.71
N GLN A 94 7.13 2.08 9.14
CA GLN A 94 6.22 2.01 10.29
C GLN A 94 6.94 2.04 11.65
N LEU A 95 8.26 1.86 11.70
CA LEU A 95 9.02 1.94 12.96
C LEU A 95 8.90 3.32 13.62
N GLY A 96 8.92 4.41 12.84
CA GLY A 96 8.75 5.78 13.36
C GLY A 96 7.40 5.98 14.06
N PRO A 97 6.27 5.76 13.36
CA PRO A 97 4.93 5.83 13.95
C PRO A 97 4.71 4.90 15.14
N LEU A 98 5.38 3.74 15.15
CA LEU A 98 5.28 2.78 16.26
C LEU A 98 5.84 3.35 17.56
N VAL A 99 6.88 4.19 17.48
CA VAL A 99 7.54 4.86 18.63
C VAL A 99 6.98 6.28 18.86
N GLY A 100 5.97 6.70 18.10
CA GLY A 100 5.28 7.99 18.27
C GLY A 100 5.86 9.17 17.49
N HIS A 101 6.77 8.92 16.54
CA HIS A 101 7.33 9.96 15.68
C HIS A 101 6.68 9.92 14.29
N ALA A 102 6.51 11.08 13.66
CA ALA A 102 5.98 11.16 12.31
C ALA A 102 6.94 10.49 11.30
N THR A 103 6.39 9.80 10.29
CA THR A 103 7.18 9.24 9.19
C THR A 103 7.90 10.35 8.43
N SER A 104 9.22 10.23 8.27
CA SER A 104 10.01 11.17 7.47
C SER A 104 9.58 11.13 5.99
N PRO A 105 9.17 12.27 5.40
CA PRO A 105 8.77 12.34 3.99
C PRO A 105 9.89 11.98 3.00
N GLU A 106 11.14 12.10 3.45
CA GLU A 106 12.36 11.82 2.69
C GLU A 106 12.63 10.30 2.45
N GLY A 107 11.75 9.43 2.98
CA GLY A 107 11.74 8.01 2.66
C GLY A 107 12.58 7.13 3.61
N VAL A 108 12.89 5.92 3.13
CA VAL A 108 13.49 4.83 3.93
C VAL A 108 14.84 5.22 4.51
N MET A 109 15.68 5.91 3.73
CA MET A 109 17.04 6.28 4.16
C MET A 109 17.05 7.36 5.24
N ALA A 110 16.13 8.32 5.18
CA ALA A 110 15.96 9.32 6.23
C ALA A 110 15.45 8.68 7.53
N THR A 111 14.49 7.76 7.40
CA THR A 111 13.97 6.99 8.54
C THR A 111 15.09 6.19 9.21
N LEU A 112 15.96 5.52 8.44
CA LEU A 112 17.10 4.77 8.97
C LEU A 112 18.09 5.64 9.77
N LYS A 113 18.35 6.87 9.29
CA LYS A 113 19.22 7.82 9.99
C LYS A 113 18.60 8.39 11.26
N ALA A 114 17.26 8.48 11.30
CA ALA A 114 16.51 8.98 12.45
C ALA A 114 16.28 7.92 13.54
N ILE A 115 16.46 6.62 13.24
CA ILE A 115 16.36 5.50 14.21
C ILE A 115 17.08 5.76 15.54
N PRO A 116 18.37 6.18 15.57
CA PRO A 116 19.06 6.42 16.85
C PRO A 116 18.45 7.57 17.66
N GLY A 117 17.79 8.54 17.04
CA GLY A 117 17.11 9.64 17.73
C GLY A 117 15.79 9.23 18.39
N PHE A 118 15.07 8.25 17.82
CA PHE A 118 13.78 7.78 18.36
C PHE A 118 13.89 7.10 19.72
N TYR A 119 15.06 6.54 20.05
CA TYR A 119 15.33 5.95 21.36
C TYR A 119 15.60 7.00 22.44
N GLY A 120 15.88 8.26 22.07
CA GLY A 120 16.19 9.36 22.99
C GLY A 120 14.95 9.98 23.63
N GLU A 121 13.85 10.12 22.90
CA GLU A 121 12.59 10.73 23.38
C GLU A 121 11.34 9.91 23.00
N PRO A 122 11.16 8.70 23.55
CA PRO A 122 9.98 7.90 23.23
C PRO A 122 8.70 8.54 23.80
N VAL A 123 7.69 8.72 22.94
CA VAL A 123 6.34 9.11 23.39
C VAL A 123 5.62 7.85 23.84
N TRP A 124 5.56 7.65 25.15
CA TRP A 124 5.01 6.44 25.77
C TRP A 124 3.54 6.18 25.40
N ASP A 125 2.74 7.22 25.18
CA ASP A 125 1.32 7.09 24.80
C ASP A 125 1.14 6.43 23.42
N ALA A 126 1.98 6.81 22.46
CA ALA A 126 1.94 6.25 21.12
C ALA A 126 2.46 4.81 21.09
N ALA A 127 3.52 4.52 21.85
CA ALA A 127 4.08 3.18 21.97
C ALA A 127 3.11 2.19 22.65
N LEU A 128 2.37 2.63 23.68
CA LEU A 128 1.34 1.82 24.32
C LEU A 128 0.17 1.55 23.36
N THR A 129 -0.27 2.56 22.62
CA THR A 129 -1.37 2.43 21.66
C THR A 129 -1.00 1.49 20.52
N SER A 130 0.20 1.63 19.95
CA SER A 130 0.69 0.74 18.89
C SER A 130 0.88 -0.70 19.39
N GLY A 131 1.41 -0.87 20.60
CA GLY A 131 1.52 -2.18 21.27
C GLY A 131 0.16 -2.83 21.53
N PHE A 132 -0.85 -2.06 21.94
CA PHE A 132 -2.21 -2.55 22.17
C PHE A 132 -2.90 -2.96 20.87
N VAL A 133 -2.73 -2.19 19.79
CA VAL A 133 -3.22 -2.57 18.46
C VAL A 133 -2.54 -3.85 17.97
N LEU A 134 -1.22 -3.97 18.14
CA LEU A 134 -0.48 -5.17 17.76
C LEU A 134 -0.96 -6.39 18.56
N PHE A 135 -1.22 -6.21 19.85
CA PHE A 135 -1.78 -7.23 20.73
C PHE A 135 -3.16 -7.69 20.23
N ILE A 136 -4.08 -6.78 19.92
CA ILE A 136 -5.40 -7.12 19.39
C ILE A 136 -5.28 -7.88 18.06
N VAL A 137 -4.46 -7.41 17.12
CA VAL A 137 -4.29 -8.06 15.81
C VAL A 137 -3.70 -9.47 15.97
N TYR A 138 -2.71 -9.64 16.84
CA TYR A 138 -2.06 -10.93 17.09
C TYR A 138 -2.98 -11.91 17.84
N PHE A 139 -3.72 -11.43 18.84
CA PHE A 139 -4.67 -12.24 19.60
C PHE A 139 -5.99 -12.47 18.87
N THR A 140 -6.27 -11.77 17.77
CA THR A 140 -7.47 -12.02 16.97
C THR A 140 -7.40 -13.44 16.41
N PRO A 141 -8.23 -14.38 16.89
CA PRO A 141 -8.12 -15.77 16.50
C PRO A 141 -8.53 -15.94 15.03
N SER A 142 -7.73 -16.71 14.28
CA SER A 142 -7.93 -17.02 12.85
C SER A 142 -9.31 -17.64 12.53
N ARG A 143 -10.00 -18.16 13.56
CA ARG A 143 -11.39 -18.63 13.50
C ARG A 143 -12.38 -17.51 13.11
N ILE A 144 -12.23 -16.29 13.64
CA ILE A 144 -13.14 -15.16 13.34
C ILE A 144 -12.80 -14.53 11.97
N ALA A 145 -11.53 -14.60 11.55
CA ALA A 145 -11.12 -14.17 10.21
C ALA A 145 -11.73 -15.06 9.10
N LYS A 146 -11.82 -16.38 9.32
CA LYS A 146 -12.45 -17.31 8.35
C LYS A 146 -13.95 -17.09 8.17
N VAL A 147 -14.69 -16.83 9.26
CA VAL A 147 -16.16 -16.65 9.17
C VAL A 147 -16.54 -15.41 8.36
N ARG A 148 -15.77 -14.32 8.47
CA ARG A 148 -15.99 -13.09 7.68
C ARG A 148 -15.62 -13.24 6.21
N CYS A 149 -14.59 -14.01 5.89
CA CYS A 149 -14.21 -14.29 4.50
C CYS A 149 -15.26 -15.14 3.77
N CYS A 150 -15.93 -16.06 4.48
CA CYS A 150 -17.01 -16.87 3.93
C CYS A 150 -18.32 -16.08 3.71
N LEU A 151 -18.59 -15.06 4.55
CA LEU A 151 -19.82 -14.24 4.48
C LEU A 151 -19.74 -13.10 3.44
N LEU A 152 -18.53 -12.64 3.08
CA LEU A 152 -18.30 -11.57 2.10
C LEU A 152 -18.25 -12.05 0.64
N PHE A 153 -18.25 -13.37 0.42
CA PHE A 153 -18.13 -14.01 -0.89
C PHE A 153 -19.40 -14.78 -1.32
N TYR A 154 -20.49 -14.66 -0.56
CA TYR A 154 -21.84 -15.13 -0.92
C TYR A 154 -22.74 -13.90 -1.09
#